data_AF-A0A2K9PVV8-F1
#
_entry.id   AF-A0A2K9PVV8-F1
#
_cell.length_a   1.000
_cell.length_b   1.000
_cell.length_c   1.000
_cell.angle_alpha   90.00
_cell.angle_beta   90.00
_cell.angle_gamma   90.00
#
_symmetry.space_group_name_H-M   'P 1'
#
loop_
_entity.id
_entity.type
_entity.pdbx_description
1 polymer ?
#
loop_
_entity_poly.entity_id
_entity_poly.type
_entity_poly.pdbx_seq_one_letter_code
_entity_poly.pdbx_strand_id
1 'polypeptide(L)'
;MYYSNLEIVFQEVPGEVSICFTISGCGIRCKGCHSPNLWKKGSGQLLSKSFFKTILDKYKGMASCVLFMGGEWHKEDLISYLKCAQKNGYKTCLYSGETKLDESILSQLTWVKTGPWIELLGGLDSPKTNQKFIEVKTNNTLNHLFLKNY
;
A
#
# COMPACT_ATOMS: atom_id res chain seq x y z
N MET A 1 -10.93 2.35 -10.03
CA MET A 1 -10.46 2.53 -8.64
C MET A 1 -10.44 4.03 -8.28
N TYR A 2 -10.92 4.42 -7.09
CA TYR A 2 -10.92 5.82 -6.62
C TYR A 2 -9.94 6.00 -5.46
N TYR A 3 -9.22 7.12 -5.43
CA TYR A 3 -8.27 7.46 -4.37
C TYR A 3 -8.75 8.67 -3.59
N SER A 4 -8.53 8.65 -2.28
CA SER A 4 -8.86 9.75 -1.37
C SER A 4 -7.70 10.70 -1.16
N ASN A 5 -6.47 10.19 -1.18
CA ASN A 5 -5.26 10.95 -0.97
C ASN A 5 -4.08 10.46 -1.83
N LEU A 6 -3.21 11.39 -2.18
CA LEU A 6 -1.95 11.16 -2.90
C LEU A 6 -0.83 11.92 -2.18
N GLU A 7 0.12 11.20 -1.62
CA GLU A 7 1.20 11.77 -0.82
C GLU A 7 2.56 11.22 -1.24
N ILE A 8 3.62 11.99 -0.99
CA ILE A 8 4.99 11.48 -1.04
C ILE A 8 5.41 11.20 0.40
N VAL A 9 5.72 9.94 0.68
CA VAL A 9 5.95 9.44 2.02
C VAL A 9 7.31 8.73 2.11
N PHE A 10 7.85 8.63 3.33
CA PHE A 10 9.26 8.25 3.55
C PHE A 10 9.44 7.10 4.53
N GLN A 11 8.43 6.80 5.38
CA GLN A 11 8.59 5.86 6.50
C GLN A 11 7.82 4.55 6.28
N GLU A 12 6.86 4.56 5.36
CA GLU A 12 5.90 3.49 5.09
C GLU A 12 6.57 2.32 4.34
N VAL A 13 7.59 2.62 3.55
CA VAL A 13 8.45 1.63 2.91
C VAL A 13 9.90 2.00 3.26
N PRO A 14 10.48 1.39 4.31
CA PRO A 14 11.81 1.75 4.79
C PRO A 14 12.86 1.72 3.68
N GLY A 15 13.60 2.81 3.53
CA GLY A 15 14.63 2.97 2.49
C GLY A 15 14.10 3.46 1.13
N GLU A 16 12.81 3.74 0.99
CA GLU A 16 12.21 4.18 -0.28
C GLU A 16 11.45 5.50 -0.13
N VAL A 17 11.63 6.40 -1.10
CA VAL A 17 10.73 7.53 -1.29
C VAL A 17 9.52 7.04 -2.07
N SER A 18 8.36 7.04 -1.45
CA SER A 18 7.17 6.33 -1.95
C SER A 18 6.07 7.29 -2.39
N ILE A 19 5.57 7.09 -3.61
CA ILE A 19 4.33 7.71 -4.08
C ILE A 19 3.16 6.89 -3.50
N CYS A 20 2.47 7.43 -2.51
CA CYS A 20 1.41 6.75 -1.78
C CYS A 20 0.03 7.14 -2.30
N PHE A 21 -0.75 6.15 -2.75
CA PHE A 21 -2.16 6.30 -3.09
C PHE A 21 -3.03 5.63 -2.03
N THR A 22 -3.89 6.41 -1.38
CA THR A 22 -4.86 5.88 -0.42
C THR A 22 -6.18 5.57 -1.11
N ILE A 23 -6.54 4.29 -1.23
CA ILE A 23 -7.67 3.83 -2.04
C ILE A 23 -8.96 3.75 -1.22
N SER A 24 -10.03 4.28 -1.78
CA SER A 24 -11.37 4.27 -1.18
C SER A 24 -12.12 2.97 -1.49
N GLY A 25 -13.08 2.62 -0.62
CA GLY A 25 -13.96 1.46 -0.76
C GLY A 25 -13.63 0.28 0.15
N CYS A 26 -12.89 0.49 1.23
CA CYS A 26 -12.49 -0.60 2.14
C CYS A 26 -13.72 -1.29 2.77
N GLY A 27 -13.85 -2.59 2.50
CA GLY A 27 -14.96 -3.41 2.97
C GLY A 27 -14.78 -4.00 4.38
N ILE A 28 -13.54 -4.02 4.90
CA ILE A 28 -13.20 -4.69 6.17
C ILE A 28 -13.81 -3.95 7.37
N ARG A 29 -13.83 -2.61 7.33
CA ARG A 29 -14.43 -1.75 8.36
C ARG A 29 -14.00 -2.10 9.79
N CYS A 30 -12.69 -2.28 10.00
CA CYS A 30 -12.13 -2.62 11.31
C CYS A 30 -12.64 -1.67 12.40
N LYS A 31 -12.96 -2.21 13.59
CA LYS A 31 -13.25 -1.41 14.78
C LYS A 31 -12.02 -0.56 15.14
N GLY A 32 -12.22 0.74 15.36
CA GLY A 32 -11.13 1.68 15.65
C GLY A 32 -10.23 1.98 14.44
N CYS A 33 -10.72 1.79 13.20
CA CYS A 33 -9.96 2.10 11.99
C CYS A 33 -9.50 3.57 11.98
N HIS A 34 -8.24 3.80 11.62
CA HIS A 34 -7.67 5.14 11.46
C HIS A 34 -8.25 5.94 10.30
N SER A 35 -8.93 5.29 9.35
CA SER A 35 -9.41 5.93 8.12
C SER A 35 -10.83 5.48 7.75
N PRO A 36 -11.83 5.71 8.63
CA PRO A 36 -13.21 5.27 8.39
C PRO A 36 -13.85 5.99 7.20
N ASN A 37 -13.36 7.19 6.86
CA ASN A 37 -13.73 7.93 5.65
C ASN A 37 -13.50 7.13 4.36
N LEU A 38 -12.59 6.15 4.36
CA LEU A 38 -12.30 5.30 3.20
C LEU A 38 -13.34 4.20 2.94
N TRP A 39 -14.31 3.97 3.83
CA TRP A 39 -15.27 2.86 3.67
C TRP A 39 -16.25 3.06 2.52
N LYS A 40 -16.55 4.32 2.16
CA LYS A 40 -17.51 4.63 1.10
C LYS A 40 -16.86 4.38 -0.27
N LYS A 41 -17.40 3.40 -1.00
CA LYS A 41 -17.02 3.17 -2.41
C LYS A 41 -17.26 4.42 -3.26
N GLY A 42 -16.34 4.70 -4.18
CA GLY A 42 -16.45 5.84 -5.10
C GLY A 42 -16.22 7.22 -4.47
N SER A 43 -15.77 7.29 -3.20
CA SER A 43 -15.35 8.55 -2.59
C SER A 43 -13.94 8.94 -3.02
N GLY A 44 -13.68 10.25 -3.13
CA GLY A 44 -12.41 10.78 -3.63
C GLY A 44 -12.42 11.01 -5.15
N GLN A 45 -11.25 10.92 -5.77
CA GLN A 45 -11.07 11.17 -7.20
C GLN A 45 -10.84 9.86 -7.95
N LEU A 46 -11.32 9.80 -9.20
CA LEU A 46 -11.04 8.66 -10.06
C LEU A 46 -9.53 8.61 -10.34
N LEU A 47 -8.88 7.51 -9.95
CA LEU A 47 -7.51 7.26 -10.39
C LEU A 47 -7.59 6.80 -11.84
N SER A 48 -7.33 7.71 -12.79
CA SER A 48 -7.27 7.39 -14.21
C SER A 48 -5.86 6.96 -14.61
N LYS A 49 -5.75 6.15 -15.66
CA LYS A 49 -4.44 5.69 -16.18
C LYS A 49 -3.55 6.85 -16.66
N SER A 50 -4.14 7.88 -17.27
CA SER A 50 -3.41 9.07 -17.72
C SER A 50 -2.87 9.87 -16.54
N PHE A 51 -3.72 10.16 -15.54
CA PHE A 51 -3.29 10.87 -14.34
C PHE A 51 -2.21 10.10 -13.58
N PHE A 52 -2.40 8.79 -13.38
CA PHE A 52 -1.40 7.94 -12.74
C PHE A 52 -0.05 8.02 -13.44
N LYS A 53 -0.02 7.93 -14.78
CA LYS A 53 1.21 8.08 -15.55
C LYS A 53 1.85 9.47 -15.37
N THR A 54 1.06 10.54 -15.41
CA THR A 54 1.56 11.90 -15.15
C THR A 54 2.23 12.00 -13.78
N ILE A 55 1.69 11.35 -12.75
CA ILE A 55 2.30 11.33 -11.41
C ILE A 55 3.62 10.55 -11.40
N LEU A 56 3.68 9.39 -12.04
CA LEU A 56 4.93 8.64 -12.17
C LEU A 56 5.99 9.47 -12.90
N ASP A 57 5.65 10.06 -14.03
CA ASP A 57 6.59 10.88 -14.81
C ASP A 57 7.06 12.10 -14.01
N LYS A 58 6.16 12.74 -13.25
CA LYS A 58 6.48 13.88 -12.39
C LYS A 58 7.53 13.55 -11.32
N TYR A 59 7.48 12.35 -10.74
CA TYR A 59 8.38 11.94 -9.65
C TYR A 59 9.50 11.00 -10.12
N LYS A 60 9.72 10.88 -11.42
CA LYS A 60 10.77 10.04 -11.99
C LYS A 60 12.14 10.51 -11.53
N GLY A 61 12.93 9.60 -10.96
CA GLY A 61 14.25 9.89 -10.38
C GLY A 61 14.21 10.54 -8.99
N MET A 62 13.04 10.91 -8.47
CA MET A 62 12.86 11.46 -7.12
C MET A 62 12.22 10.46 -6.16
N ALA A 63 11.26 9.68 -6.65
CA ALA A 63 10.65 8.57 -5.93
C ALA A 63 11.08 7.23 -6.55
N SER A 64 11.12 6.19 -5.72
CA SER A 64 11.60 4.85 -6.09
C SER A 64 10.53 3.76 -5.91
N CYS A 65 9.48 4.04 -5.15
CA CYS A 65 8.39 3.11 -4.89
C CYS A 65 7.01 3.72 -5.15
N VAL A 66 6.06 2.89 -5.59
CA VAL A 66 4.63 3.19 -5.56
C VAL A 66 3.97 2.32 -4.50
N LEU A 67 3.31 2.96 -3.53
CA LEU A 67 2.57 2.34 -2.46
C LEU A 67 1.07 2.53 -2.67
N PHE A 68 0.31 1.45 -2.59
CA PHE A 68 -1.14 1.50 -2.45
C PHE A 68 -1.53 1.17 -1.01
N MET A 69 -2.30 2.06 -0.36
CA MET A 69 -3.00 1.76 0.88
C MET A 69 -4.42 1.29 0.55
N GLY A 70 -4.62 -0.02 0.58
CA GLY A 70 -5.84 -0.69 0.15
C GLY A 70 -5.97 -0.81 -1.38
N GLY A 71 -7.18 -1.09 -1.84
CA GLY A 71 -7.53 -1.21 -3.26
C GLY A 71 -7.49 -2.62 -3.81
N GLU A 72 -7.17 -3.62 -2.99
CA GLU A 72 -7.21 -5.05 -3.31
C GLU A 72 -8.61 -5.52 -3.75
N TRP A 73 -9.67 -4.87 -3.26
CA TRP A 73 -11.05 -5.09 -3.71
C TRP A 73 -11.32 -4.60 -5.15
N HIS A 74 -10.35 -3.91 -5.75
CA HIS A 74 -10.32 -3.56 -7.17
C HIS A 74 -9.19 -4.33 -7.89
N LYS A 75 -9.07 -5.64 -7.60
CA LYS A 75 -8.01 -6.55 -8.07
C LYS A 75 -7.44 -6.21 -9.46
N GLU A 76 -8.28 -6.18 -10.49
CA GLU A 76 -7.78 -6.02 -11.87
C GLU A 76 -7.28 -4.61 -12.18
N ASP A 77 -7.92 -3.58 -11.61
CA ASP A 77 -7.40 -2.21 -11.69
C ASP A 77 -6.06 -2.12 -10.97
N LEU A 78 -5.97 -2.64 -9.74
CA LEU A 78 -4.74 -2.61 -8.93
C LEU A 78 -3.59 -3.30 -9.65
N ILE A 79 -3.80 -4.52 -10.17
CA ILE A 79 -2.80 -5.24 -10.97
C ILE A 79 -2.37 -4.41 -12.19
N SER A 80 -3.30 -3.76 -12.87
CA SER A 80 -2.97 -2.89 -14.01
C SER A 80 -2.09 -1.71 -13.61
N TYR A 81 -2.33 -1.10 -12.44
CA TYR A 81 -1.52 0.00 -11.93
C TYR A 81 -0.14 -0.44 -11.45
N LEU A 82 -0.06 -1.57 -10.72
CA LEU A 82 1.21 -2.14 -10.26
C LEU A 82 2.13 -2.48 -11.45
N LYS A 83 1.58 -3.13 -12.49
CA LYS A 83 2.32 -3.41 -13.74
C LYS A 83 2.79 -2.12 -14.43
N CYS A 84 1.97 -1.07 -14.42
CA CYS A 84 2.34 0.22 -14.98
C CYS A 84 3.51 0.86 -14.20
N ALA A 85 3.47 0.84 -12.87
CA ALA A 85 4.53 1.34 -12.02
C ALA A 85 5.86 0.61 -12.27
N GLN A 86 5.84 -0.72 -12.30
CA GLN A 86 7.01 -1.55 -12.58
C GLN A 86 7.64 -1.25 -13.94
N LYS A 87 6.81 -1.11 -14.99
CA LYS A 87 7.28 -0.73 -16.34
C LYS A 87 7.98 0.63 -16.37
N ASN A 88 7.68 1.52 -15.42
CA ASN A 88 8.32 2.82 -15.29
C ASN A 88 9.51 2.81 -14.29
N GLY A 89 9.93 1.64 -13.82
CA GLY A 89 11.10 1.46 -12.97
C GLY A 89 10.83 1.58 -11.47
N TYR A 90 9.57 1.64 -11.05
CA TYR A 90 9.21 1.71 -9.63
C TYR A 90 9.13 0.33 -8.99
N LYS A 91 9.61 0.23 -7.75
CA LYS A 91 9.23 -0.87 -6.85
C LYS A 91 7.77 -0.70 -6.43
N THR A 92 7.12 -1.78 -6.03
CA THR A 92 5.68 -1.75 -5.71
C THR A 92 5.39 -2.29 -4.32
N CYS A 93 4.52 -1.60 -3.60
CA CYS A 93 4.08 -1.99 -2.27
C CYS A 93 2.55 -1.90 -2.13
N LEU A 94 1.97 -2.81 -1.35
CA LEU A 94 0.57 -2.79 -0.96
C LEU A 94 0.44 -2.90 0.55
N TYR A 95 -0.36 -2.02 1.14
CA TYR A 95 -0.84 -2.16 2.51
C TYR A 95 -2.29 -2.66 2.48
N SER A 96 -2.52 -3.86 2.99
CA SER A 96 -3.84 -4.49 3.07
C SER A 96 -4.18 -4.86 4.50
N GLY A 97 -5.47 -4.74 4.84
CA GLY A 97 -6.01 -5.26 6.11
C GLY A 97 -6.27 -6.76 6.07
N GLU A 98 -6.21 -7.39 4.90
CA GLU A 98 -6.38 -8.83 4.75
C GLU A 98 -5.16 -9.57 5.26
N THR A 99 -5.36 -10.77 5.82
CA THR A 99 -4.25 -11.65 6.23
C THR A 99 -3.70 -12.49 5.07
N LYS A 100 -4.50 -12.68 4.03
CA LYS A 100 -4.15 -13.43 2.82
C LYS A 100 -4.57 -12.63 1.61
N LEU A 101 -3.70 -12.58 0.60
CA LEU A 101 -3.95 -11.88 -0.65
C LEU A 101 -3.93 -12.86 -1.81
N ASP A 102 -4.59 -12.47 -2.88
CA ASP A 102 -4.57 -13.20 -4.14
C ASP A 102 -3.15 -13.24 -4.71
N GLU A 103 -2.71 -14.42 -5.17
CA GLU A 103 -1.37 -14.64 -5.72
C GLU A 103 -1.07 -13.75 -6.92
N SER A 104 -2.08 -13.43 -7.73
CA SER A 104 -1.91 -12.55 -8.88
C SER A 104 -1.62 -11.10 -8.47
N ILE A 105 -2.07 -10.64 -7.29
CA ILE A 105 -1.66 -9.35 -6.72
C ILE A 105 -0.24 -9.48 -6.17
N LEU A 106 0.02 -10.51 -5.36
CA LEU A 106 1.33 -10.73 -4.73
C LEU A 106 2.46 -10.78 -5.77
N SER A 107 2.25 -11.44 -6.90
CA SER A 107 3.22 -11.52 -8.00
C SER A 107 3.63 -10.17 -8.61
N GLN A 108 2.90 -9.08 -8.31
CA GLN A 108 3.17 -7.73 -8.79
C GLN A 108 3.73 -6.82 -7.69
N LEU A 109 4.16 -7.37 -6.55
CA LEU A 109 4.63 -6.61 -5.39
C LEU A 109 6.08 -6.92 -5.07
N THR A 110 6.83 -5.87 -4.71
CA THR A 110 8.12 -6.01 -4.03
C THR A 110 7.90 -6.26 -2.54
N TRP A 111 7.02 -5.48 -1.91
CA TRP A 111 6.65 -5.64 -0.50
C TRP A 111 5.14 -5.65 -0.31
N VAL A 112 4.72 -6.26 0.79
CA VAL A 112 3.33 -6.24 1.20
C VAL A 112 3.24 -6.09 2.71
N LYS A 113 2.34 -5.22 3.17
CA LYS A 113 1.86 -5.23 4.54
C LYS A 113 0.51 -5.93 4.60
N THR A 114 0.37 -6.90 5.49
CA THR A 114 -0.88 -7.61 5.75
C THR A 114 -1.29 -7.52 7.21
N GLY A 115 -2.57 -7.79 7.48
CA GLY A 115 -3.15 -7.89 8.82
C GLY A 115 -4.05 -6.72 9.19
N PRO A 116 -5.23 -6.99 9.80
CA PRO A 116 -6.18 -5.95 10.13
C PRO A 116 -5.63 -5.05 11.23
N TRP A 117 -6.09 -3.80 11.26
CA TRP A 117 -5.83 -2.90 12.39
C TRP A 117 -6.50 -3.43 13.65
N ILE A 118 -5.72 -3.57 14.73
CA ILE A 118 -6.18 -3.91 16.07
C ILE A 118 -5.59 -2.89 17.05
N GLU A 119 -6.44 -2.01 17.59
CA GLU A 119 -6.05 -0.89 18.45
C GLU A 119 -5.13 -1.28 19.61
N LEU A 120 -5.44 -2.40 20.29
CA LEU A 120 -4.65 -2.90 21.42
C LEU A 120 -3.23 -3.38 21.04
N LEU A 121 -2.99 -3.68 19.77
CA LEU A 121 -1.72 -4.21 19.28
C LEU A 121 -0.88 -3.16 18.57
N GLY A 122 -1.49 -2.10 18.03
CA GLY A 122 -0.82 -1.01 17.35
C GLY A 122 -0.32 -1.35 15.94
N GLY A 123 0.44 -0.41 15.34
CA GLY A 123 0.99 -0.50 14.00
C GLY A 123 2.34 -1.23 13.93
N LEU A 124 3.03 -1.13 12.80
CA LEU A 124 4.33 -1.80 12.58
C LEU A 124 5.44 -1.29 13.53
N ASP A 125 5.27 -0.11 14.10
CA ASP A 125 6.13 0.50 15.12
C ASP A 125 5.92 -0.11 16.53
N SER A 126 4.89 -0.94 16.70
CA SER A 126 4.63 -1.69 17.92
C SER A 126 5.21 -3.11 17.83
N PRO A 127 6.02 -3.55 18.81
CA PRO A 127 6.52 -4.93 18.85
C PRO A 127 5.42 -5.97 19.11
N LYS A 128 4.21 -5.53 19.49
CA LYS A 128 3.05 -6.40 19.76
C LYS A 128 2.11 -6.52 18.57
N THR A 129 2.40 -5.86 17.45
CA THR A 129 1.48 -5.82 16.31
C THR A 129 1.20 -7.20 15.72
N ASN A 130 -0.02 -7.40 15.23
CA ASN A 130 -0.38 -8.55 14.41
C ASN A 130 -0.05 -8.35 12.92
N GLN A 131 0.35 -7.14 12.53
CA GLN A 131 0.61 -6.78 11.14
C GLN A 131 1.99 -7.26 10.71
N LYS A 132 2.14 -7.64 9.45
CA LYS A 132 3.42 -8.12 8.89
C LYS A 132 3.78 -7.30 7.67
N PHE A 133 4.98 -6.73 7.66
CA PHE A 133 5.60 -6.17 6.47
C PHE A 133 6.56 -7.21 5.89
N ILE A 134 6.31 -7.66 4.66
CA ILE A 134 6.95 -8.82 4.05
C ILE A 134 7.57 -8.42 2.72
N GLU A 135 8.82 -8.83 2.49
CA GLU A 135 9.41 -8.84 1.14
C GLU A 135 8.90 -10.06 0.37
N VAL A 136 8.17 -9.83 -0.72
CA VAL A 136 7.42 -10.90 -1.40
C VAL A 136 8.34 -11.94 -2.02
N LYS A 137 9.47 -11.52 -2.60
CA LYS A 137 10.41 -12.41 -3.30
C LYS A 137 11.00 -13.48 -2.38
N THR A 138 11.30 -13.12 -1.14
CA THR A 138 11.98 -13.99 -0.16
C THR A 138 11.03 -14.53 0.90
N ASN A 139 9.82 -13.96 1.00
CA ASN A 139 8.86 -14.18 2.07
C ASN A 139 9.40 -13.83 3.46
N ASN A 140 10.42 -12.97 3.54
CA ASN A 140 10.99 -12.51 4.80
C ASN A 140 10.10 -11.44 5.44
N THR A 141 9.81 -11.60 6.74
CA THR A 141 9.12 -10.56 7.52
C THR A 141 10.15 -9.53 8.01
N LEU A 142 9.92 -8.26 7.69
CA LEU A 142 10.84 -7.14 7.89
C LEU A 142 10.31 -6.11 8.92
N ASN A 143 9.44 -6.52 9.85
CA ASN A 143 8.87 -5.64 10.87
C ASN A 143 9.93 -4.89 11.70
N HIS A 144 11.11 -5.49 11.89
CA HIS A 144 12.21 -4.88 12.65
C HIS A 144 12.63 -3.51 12.09
N LEU A 145 12.42 -3.26 10.79
CA LEU A 145 12.73 -1.98 10.15
C LEU A 145 11.88 -0.79 10.63
N PHE A 146 10.76 -1.06 11.32
CA PHE A 146 9.85 -0.02 11.84
C PHE A 146 10.07 0.26 13.34
N LEU A 147 10.88 -0.54 14.00
CA LEU A 147 11.15 -0.42 15.44
C LEU A 147 12.35 0.51 15.66
N LYS A 148 12.21 1.49 16.55
CA LYS A 148 13.21 2.55 16.80
C LYS A 148 14.55 2.07 17.41
N ASN A 149 14.70 0.77 17.70
CA ASN A 149 15.78 0.23 18.52
C ASN A 149 16.62 -0.86 17.80
N TYR A 150 16.71 -0.82 16.48
CA TYR A 150 17.62 -1.66 15.69
C TYR A 150 18.63 -0.82 14.93
#